data_AF-A0AAE0DRW7-F1
#
_entry.id   AF-A0AAE0DRW7-F1
#
_cell.length_a   1.000
_cell.length_b   1.000
_cell.length_c   1.000
_cell.angle_alpha   90.00
_cell.angle_beta   90.00
_cell.angle_gamma   90.00
#
_symmetry.space_group_name_H-M   'P 1'
#
loop_
_entity.id
_entity.type
_entity.pdbx_description
1 polymer ?
#
loop_
_entity_poly.entity_id
_entity_poly.type
_entity_poly.pdbx_seq_one_letter_code
_entity_poly.pdbx_strand_id
1 'polypeptide(L)'
;MKAGEIERLYGALSLKEKVCPVPVQVLDTGLKGLGEQRLALCLVGKVLSTTLINREAFMSLIARIWRVTEEVEIEIVSGNIFAFHFKNAEDRQSVLSGSHGVLIDL
;
A
#
# COMPACT_ATOMS: atom_id res chain seq x y z
N MET A 1 -25.21 17.59 -18.09
CA MET A 1 -24.86 16.17 -18.24
C MET A 1 -26.14 15.41 -18.55
N LYS A 2 -26.29 14.87 -19.77
CA LYS A 2 -27.55 14.23 -20.20
C LYS A 2 -27.53 12.74 -19.79
N ALA A 3 -28.67 12.20 -19.35
CA ALA A 3 -28.78 10.81 -18.87
C ALA A 3 -28.23 9.78 -19.88
N GLY A 4 -28.51 9.97 -21.18
CA GLY A 4 -28.00 9.07 -22.23
C GLY A 4 -26.48 9.08 -22.42
N GLU A 5 -25.78 10.12 -21.96
CA GLU A 5 -24.31 10.19 -22.00
C GLU A 5 -23.69 9.30 -20.91
N ILE A 6 -24.31 9.29 -19.73
CA ILE A 6 -23.93 8.42 -18.61
C ILE A 6 -24.19 6.95 -18.96
N GLU A 7 -25.35 6.65 -19.54
CA GLU A 7 -25.68 5.28 -19.98
C GLU A 7 -24.71 4.77 -21.06
N ARG A 8 -24.29 5.63 -21.99
CA ARG A 8 -23.28 5.27 -23.01
C ARG A 8 -21.92 4.97 -22.39
N LEU A 9 -21.51 5.73 -21.38
CA LEU A 9 -20.26 5.51 -20.65
C LEU A 9 -20.33 4.23 -19.79
N TYR A 10 -21.44 3.99 -19.09
CA TYR A 10 -21.66 2.75 -18.32
C TYR A 10 -21.70 1.51 -19.22
N GLY A 11 -22.32 1.61 -20.40
CA GLY A 11 -22.32 0.53 -21.39
C GLY A 11 -20.94 0.19 -21.93
N ALA A 12 -20.03 1.17 -22.01
CA ALA A 12 -18.63 0.97 -22.41
C ALA A 12 -17.76 0.39 -21.29
N LEU A 13 -18.11 0.63 -20.02
CA LEU A 13 -17.42 0.08 -18.84
C LEU A 13 -17.91 -1.32 -18.46
N SER A 14 -19.12 -1.70 -18.89
CA SER A 14 -19.70 -3.01 -18.62
C SER A 14 -18.97 -4.08 -19.44
N LEU A 15 -18.13 -4.88 -18.77
CA LEU A 15 -17.58 -6.12 -19.31
C LEU A 15 -18.73 -7.12 -19.49
N LYS A 16 -19.48 -6.99 -20.58
CA LYS A 16 -20.41 -8.04 -20.98
C LYS A 16 -19.57 -9.26 -21.33
N GLU A 17 -19.94 -10.41 -20.79
CA GLU A 17 -19.46 -11.75 -21.16
C GLU A 17 -19.87 -12.03 -22.62
N LYS A 18 -19.38 -11.21 -23.55
CA LYS A 18 -19.51 -11.43 -24.97
C LYS A 18 -18.40 -12.39 -25.32
N VAL A 19 -18.82 -13.51 -25.90
CA VAL A 19 -18.08 -14.45 -26.75
C VAL A 19 -17.06 -13.69 -27.62
N CYS A 20 -15.94 -13.34 -27.03
CA CYS A 20 -14.82 -12.62 -27.58
C CYS A 20 -13.62 -13.25 -26.90
N PRO A 21 -12.65 -13.80 -27.64
CA PRO A 21 -11.54 -14.56 -27.06
C PRO A 21 -10.47 -13.64 -26.44
N VAL A 22 -10.84 -12.44 -26.00
CA VAL A 22 -9.96 -11.62 -25.15
C VAL A 22 -10.27 -12.07 -23.72
N PRO A 23 -9.31 -12.70 -23.02
CA PRO A 23 -9.60 -13.30 -21.73
C PRO A 23 -9.93 -12.17 -20.76
N VAL A 24 -11.21 -12.07 -20.38
CA VAL A 24 -11.60 -11.46 -19.12
C VAL A 24 -11.04 -12.41 -18.07
N GLN A 25 -9.82 -12.12 -17.61
CA GLN A 25 -9.20 -12.92 -16.56
C GLN A 25 -9.92 -12.59 -15.26
N VAL A 26 -10.66 -13.56 -14.74
CA VAL A 26 -11.08 -13.55 -13.35
C VAL A 26 -9.81 -13.43 -12.52
N LEU A 27 -9.78 -12.48 -11.59
CA LEU A 27 -8.64 -12.32 -10.70
C LEU A 27 -8.37 -13.66 -10.02
N ASP A 28 -7.15 -14.17 -10.19
CA ASP A 28 -6.71 -15.42 -9.59
C ASP A 28 -6.96 -15.36 -8.07
N THR A 29 -7.61 -16.38 -7.51
CA THR A 29 -7.89 -16.43 -6.06
C THR A 29 -6.61 -16.44 -5.23
N GLY A 30 -5.51 -16.98 -5.77
CA GLY A 30 -4.18 -16.90 -5.22
C GLY A 30 -3.60 -15.48 -5.23
N LEU A 31 -3.85 -14.68 -6.28
CA LEU A 31 -3.47 -13.25 -6.28
C LEU A 31 -4.17 -12.48 -5.17
N LYS A 32 -5.44 -12.80 -4.89
CA LYS A 32 -6.18 -12.22 -3.76
C LYS A 32 -5.52 -12.59 -2.43
N GLY A 33 -5.22 -13.86 -2.21
CA GLY A 33 -4.57 -14.33 -0.98
C GLY A 33 -3.18 -13.73 -0.76
N LEU A 34 -2.37 -13.62 -1.81
CA LEU A 34 -1.07 -12.96 -1.77
C LEU A 34 -1.21 -11.46 -1.46
N GLY A 35 -2.24 -10.81 -2.01
CA GLY A 35 -2.58 -9.42 -1.70
C GLY A 35 -2.96 -9.23 -0.24
N GLU A 36 -3.82 -10.09 0.30
CA GLU A 36 -4.23 -10.07 1.71
C GLU A 36 -3.03 -10.26 2.65
N GLN A 37 -2.15 -11.21 2.35
CA GLN A 37 -0.94 -11.45 3.13
C GLN A 37 0.00 -10.24 3.10
N ARG A 38 0.22 -9.65 1.93
CA ARG A 38 1.08 -8.47 1.78
C ARG A 38 0.52 -7.27 2.53
N LEU A 39 -0.80 -7.05 2.48
CA LEU A 39 -1.46 -5.98 3.23
C LEU A 39 -1.43 -6.22 4.74
N ALA A 40 -1.56 -7.46 5.19
CA ALA A 40 -1.45 -7.81 6.61
C ALA A 40 -0.08 -7.46 7.20
N LEU A 41 0.97 -7.51 6.36
CA LEU A 41 2.34 -7.15 6.73
C LEU A 41 2.73 -5.70 6.40
N CYS A 42 1.78 -4.86 6.00
CA CYS A 42 2.03 -3.47 5.64
C CYS A 42 1.62 -2.51 6.77
N LEU A 43 2.41 -1.47 7.01
CA LEU A 43 1.99 -0.28 7.75
C LEU A 43 2.07 0.94 6.84
N VAL A 44 1.09 1.82 6.92
CA VAL A 44 1.07 3.08 6.16
C VAL A 44 1.10 4.22 7.15
N GLY A 45 2.15 5.04 7.12
CA GLY A 45 2.32 6.15 8.04
C GLY A 45 2.55 7.47 7.32
N LYS A 46 2.11 8.57 7.94
CA LYS A 46 2.33 9.93 7.45
C LYS A 46 3.34 10.68 8.31
N VAL A 47 4.38 11.21 7.69
CA VAL A 47 5.33 12.10 8.37
C VAL A 47 4.75 13.50 8.46
N LEU A 48 4.37 13.89 9.68
CA LEU A 48 3.92 15.24 10.01
C LEU A 48 5.15 16.12 10.26
N SER A 49 5.41 17.04 9.34
CA SER A 49 6.49 18.02 9.45
C SER A 49 5.99 19.38 8.97
N THR A 50 6.40 20.45 9.66
CA THR A 50 6.19 21.84 9.23
C THR A 50 7.22 22.28 8.18
N THR A 51 8.22 21.44 7.90
CA THR A 51 9.32 21.69 6.97
C THR A 51 9.44 20.58 5.93
N LEU A 52 10.15 20.88 4.84
CA LEU A 52 10.47 19.88 3.82
C LEU A 52 11.43 18.83 4.40
N ILE A 53 11.08 17.56 4.23
CA ILE A 53 11.88 16.42 4.66
C ILE A 53 12.72 15.89 3.50
N ASN A 54 13.99 15.56 3.77
CA ASN A 54 14.77 14.74 2.85
C ASN A 54 14.27 13.29 2.99
N ARG A 55 13.52 12.83 1.99
CA ARG A 55 12.85 11.53 2.00
C ARG A 55 13.85 10.38 2.07
N GLU A 56 14.96 10.46 1.33
CA GLU A 56 15.98 9.41 1.32
C GLU A 56 16.68 9.28 2.67
N ALA A 57 17.04 10.42 3.27
CA ALA A 57 17.61 10.44 4.61
C ALA A 57 16.61 9.90 5.65
N PHE A 58 15.33 10.27 5.54
CA PHE A 58 14.28 9.74 6.41
C PHE A 58 14.14 8.22 6.30
N MET A 59 14.05 7.68 5.08
CA MET A 59 13.92 6.24 4.83
C MET A 59 15.13 5.46 5.38
N SER A 60 16.35 5.97 5.18
CA SER A 60 17.56 5.35 5.73
C SER A 60 17.59 5.41 7.27
N LEU A 61 17.12 6.51 7.86
CA LEU A 61 17.13 6.69 9.31
C LEU A 61 16.07 5.82 10.00
N ILE A 62 14.85 5.81 9.49
CA ILE A 62 13.73 5.09 10.13
C ILE A 62 13.98 3.58 10.13
N ALA A 63 14.57 3.04 9.06
CA ALA A 63 14.98 1.64 8.99
C ALA A 63 16.07 1.26 10.01
N ARG A 64 16.88 2.22 10.47
CA ARG A 64 17.90 2.00 11.53
C ARG A 64 17.33 2.15 12.93
N ILE A 65 16.33 3.02 13.10
CA ILE A 65 15.63 3.21 14.38
C ILE A 65 14.80 1.97 14.69
N TRP A 66 14.05 1.49 13.71
CA TRP A 66 13.33 0.24 13.80
C TRP A 66 14.33 -0.90 13.74
N ARG A 67 14.64 -1.46 14.91
CA ARG A 67 15.56 -2.60 15.07
C ARG A 67 14.88 -3.89 14.61
N VAL A 68 14.38 -3.90 13.38
CA VAL A 68 13.72 -5.03 12.75
C VAL A 68 14.73 -6.12 12.43
N THR A 69 14.28 -7.37 12.54
CA THR A 69 15.12 -8.54 12.24
C THR A 69 15.35 -8.70 10.75
N GLU A 70 14.36 -8.35 9.94
CA GLU A 70 14.41 -8.40 8.48
C GLU A 70 14.31 -7.00 7.87
N GLU A 71 14.95 -6.81 6.71
CA GLU A 71 14.86 -5.56 5.97
C GLU A 71 13.40 -5.19 5.64
N VAL A 72 13.07 -3.91 5.82
CA VAL A 72 11.76 -3.34 5.50
C VAL A 72 11.82 -2.65 4.15
N GLU A 73 10.88 -2.95 3.26
CA GLU A 73 10.75 -2.24 2.00
C GLU A 73 9.89 -0.99 2.21
N ILE A 74 10.39 0.17 1.77
CA ILE A 74 9.70 1.45 1.94
C ILE A 74 9.27 2.01 0.59
N GLU A 75 7.98 2.26 0.44
CA GLU A 75 7.37 2.84 -0.75
C GLU A 75 6.79 4.23 -0.44
N ILE A 76 7.00 5.18 -1.34
CA ILE A 76 6.38 6.51 -1.25
C ILE A 76 5.00 6.43 -1.89
N VAL A 77 3.95 6.52 -1.07
CA VAL A 77 2.56 6.48 -1.56
C VAL A 77 2.16 7.84 -2.13
N SER A 78 2.32 8.91 -1.33
CA SER A 78 1.99 10.28 -1.75
C SER A 78 2.54 11.31 -0.77
N GLY A 79 3.24 12.34 -1.28
CA GLY A 79 3.75 13.43 -0.44
C GLY A 79 4.68 12.94 0.68
N ASN A 80 4.19 12.99 1.92
CA ASN A 80 4.87 12.50 3.13
C ASN A 80 4.24 11.20 3.69
N ILE A 81 3.49 10.47 2.87
CA ILE A 81 2.87 9.19 3.20
C ILE A 81 3.76 8.08 2.65
N PHE A 82 4.12 7.15 3.53
CA PHE A 82 5.00 6.03 3.24
C PHE A 82 4.30 4.72 3.60
N ALA A 83 4.48 3.71 2.76
CA ALA A 83 4.11 2.34 3.05
C ALA A 83 5.36 1.54 3.40
N PHE A 84 5.28 0.80 4.50
CA PHE A 84 6.35 -0.02 5.05
C PHE A 84 5.91 -1.47 4.95
N HIS A 85 6.60 -2.26 4.13
CA HIS A 85 6.31 -3.67 3.93
C HIS A 85 7.29 -4.50 4.75
N PHE A 86 6.76 -5.17 5.76
CA PHE A 86 7.53 -6.05 6.63
C PHE A 86 7.53 -7.47 6.08
N LYS A 87 8.61 -8.21 6.34
CA LYS A 87 8.67 -9.64 5.98
C LYS A 87 8.00 -10.55 7.01
N ASN A 88 7.84 -10.07 8.24
CA ASN A 88 7.23 -10.83 9.32
C ASN A 88 6.34 -9.94 10.20
N ALA A 89 5.40 -10.58 10.90
CA ALA A 89 4.41 -9.89 11.72
C ALA A 89 4.99 -9.37 13.04
N GLU A 90 6.07 -9.97 13.54
CA GLU A 90 6.72 -9.59 14.80
C GLU A 90 7.38 -8.21 14.69
N ASP A 91 8.17 -7.98 13.64
CA ASP A 91 8.78 -6.69 13.32
C ASP A 91 7.72 -5.62 13.12
N ARG A 92 6.67 -5.93 12.35
CA ARG A 92 5.53 -5.03 12.15
C ARG A 92 4.87 -4.67 13.49
N GLN A 93 4.62 -5.66 14.34
CA GLN A 93 3.95 -5.45 15.62
C GLN A 93 4.83 -4.67 16.60
N SER A 94 6.13 -4.93 16.60
CA SER A 94 7.15 -4.26 17.41
C SER A 94 7.26 -2.77 17.06
N VAL A 95 7.18 -2.44 15.77
CA VAL A 95 7.10 -1.05 15.29
C VAL A 95 5.75 -0.43 15.67
N LEU A 96 4.65 -1.14 15.44
CA LEU A 96 3.29 -0.66 15.75
C LEU A 96 3.08 -0.37 17.24
N SER A 97 3.62 -1.20 18.13
CA SER A 97 3.52 -1.01 19.58
C SER A 97 4.48 0.06 20.13
N GLY A 98 5.31 0.66 19.27
CA GLY A 98 6.29 1.68 19.67
C GLY A 98 7.44 1.14 20.51
N SER A 99 7.62 -0.18 20.58
CA SER A 99 8.64 -0.85 21.42
C SER A 99 10.07 -0.42 21.07
N HIS A 100 10.28 0.06 19.84
CA HIS A 100 11.59 0.53 19.34
C HIS A 100 11.59 1.99 18.84
N GLY A 101 10.55 2.77 19.16
CA GLY A 101 10.51 4.23 18.91
C GLY A 101 9.93 4.69 17.56
N VAL A 102 9.56 5.98 17.54
CA VAL A 102 8.81 6.78 16.54
C VAL A 102 7.48 6.15 16.13
N LEU A 103 6.41 6.59 16.80
CA LEU A 103 5.04 6.47 16.31
C LEU A 103 4.93 7.41 15.10
N ILE A 104 4.85 6.87 13.89
CA ILE A 104 4.34 7.64 12.77
C ILE A 104 2.82 7.62 12.96
N ASP A 105 2.17 8.79 13.02
CA ASP A 105 0.70 8.83 13.06
C ASP A 105 0.18 8.07 11.81
N LEU A 106 -0.46 6.92 12.08
CA LEU A 106 -1.11 6.04 11.11
C LEU A 106 -2.48 6.62 10.74
#